data_AF-A0A6P6YCE7-F1
#
_entry.id   AF-A0A6P6YCE7-F1
#
_cell.length_a   1.000
_cell.length_b   1.000
_cell.length_c   1.000
_cell.angle_alpha   90.00
_cell.angle_beta   90.00
_cell.angle_gamma   90.00
#
_symmetry.space_group_name_H-M   'P 1'
#
loop_
_entity.id
_entity.type
_entity.pdbx_description
1 polymer ?
#
loop_
_entity_poly.entity_id
_entity_poly.type
_entity_poly.pdbx_seq_one_letter_code
_entity_poly.pdbx_strand_id
1 'polypeptide(L)'
;MSKFHMSSTDYGQSVGGKDKIILAEGYLPTNKIFKIDQYLRMFGFLSQNIDEYLQGNVRGKIKNPSKRMYSFLVVALLSFVCFRNIILVFTENITLRKLLGEPQSGRPADQILMSMTIWSIYLALLSRLFYFGEKKQLLSWLTPFAVFKGLISPSSIGLDVGMTDEWFRKTKKMLNKSILLTNLQALLCMSMFCVMAYRRHHTHSVPSSSSIFWTIILCLWTYFGSALIFVSYSYFYTLATYFRLRFRKVNNDIETIISPETRLKPNERCAMLYHILCEHNKICVEIHDYNRFWSKYIMQTYFLFVAIICYTSFQAFFTYNTNTVRTVMFAMTLEACYLLTRVSIAASRIANEAHASYGRLIRVTFNKYPVELQIQLRMFIQRLSGPTIGFYCLDIFEITYSTYASIIAALGQNFLLIIDFVRSYAQLKEEHYTSSDLDISDVFNSTIDFNSLINDEIQFVQEKLL
;
A
#
# COMPACT_ATOMS: atom_id res chain seq x y z
N MET A 1 -25.66 28.65 -31.92
CA MET A 1 -25.30 27.88 -30.70
C MET A 1 -24.26 28.67 -29.93
N SER A 2 -24.69 29.26 -28.81
CA SER A 2 -24.00 30.33 -28.08
C SER A 2 -22.81 29.85 -27.26
N LYS A 3 -21.65 30.45 -27.50
CA LYS A 3 -20.50 30.44 -26.59
C LYS A 3 -20.77 31.41 -25.44
N PHE A 4 -20.76 30.92 -24.20
CA PHE A 4 -20.73 31.79 -23.03
C PHE A 4 -19.28 32.04 -22.62
N HIS A 5 -18.83 33.27 -22.88
CA HIS A 5 -17.72 33.90 -22.19
C HIS A 5 -18.19 34.33 -20.80
N MET A 6 -17.48 33.94 -19.73
CA MET A 6 -17.51 34.69 -18.46
C MET A 6 -16.23 35.52 -18.37
N SER A 7 -16.43 36.83 -18.30
CA SER A 7 -15.42 37.87 -18.19
C SER A 7 -14.84 37.95 -16.79
N SER A 8 -13.55 38.26 -16.75
CA SER A 8 -12.74 38.64 -15.60
C SER A 8 -12.94 40.12 -15.23
N THR A 9 -13.40 40.39 -14.01
CA THR A 9 -13.35 41.66 -13.24
C THR A 9 -13.88 41.29 -11.85
N ASP A 10 -13.31 41.56 -10.67
CA ASP A 10 -12.24 42.42 -10.20
C ASP A 10 -11.58 41.74 -8.98
N TYR A 11 -10.26 41.67 -8.94
CA TYR A 11 -9.51 41.32 -7.72
C TYR A 11 -8.50 42.41 -7.45
N GLY A 12 -8.93 43.41 -6.69
CA GLY A 12 -8.07 44.46 -6.19
C GLY A 12 -8.75 45.18 -5.04
N GLN A 13 -8.67 44.64 -3.83
CA GLN A 13 -8.49 45.44 -2.61
C GLN A 13 -8.14 44.60 -1.37
N SER A 14 -7.02 45.02 -0.77
CA SER A 14 -6.55 44.92 0.62
C SER A 14 -6.78 43.66 1.46
N VAL A 15 -5.64 42.99 1.69
CA VAL A 15 -5.14 42.50 2.99
C VAL A 15 -5.92 43.03 4.20
N GLY A 16 -6.66 42.14 4.89
CA GLY A 16 -7.29 42.48 6.16
C GLY A 16 -8.43 41.54 6.59
N GLY A 17 -8.26 40.22 6.48
CA GLY A 17 -9.34 39.27 6.82
C GLY A 17 -8.85 37.84 6.96
N LYS A 18 -7.86 37.60 7.82
CA LYS A 18 -7.27 36.26 8.01
C LYS A 18 -8.04 35.34 8.97
N ASP A 19 -9.15 35.77 9.57
CA ASP A 19 -9.84 34.97 10.60
C ASP A 19 -11.31 34.63 10.33
N LYS A 20 -11.88 34.94 9.15
CA LYS A 20 -13.32 34.71 8.91
C LYS A 20 -13.69 34.26 7.50
N ILE A 21 -12.90 33.38 6.90
CA ILE A 21 -13.40 32.58 5.76
C ILE A 21 -14.00 31.29 6.33
N ILE A 22 -15.24 31.44 6.80
CA ILE A 22 -16.31 30.46 6.65
C ILE A 22 -16.00 29.07 7.24
N LEU A 23 -16.18 28.98 8.56
CA LEU A 23 -16.73 27.80 9.25
C LEU A 23 -18.16 27.53 8.71
N ALA A 24 -18.30 27.15 7.44
CA ALA A 24 -19.58 26.70 6.91
C ALA A 24 -19.88 25.33 7.49
N GLU A 25 -20.80 25.37 8.45
CA GLU A 25 -21.41 24.24 9.16
C GLU A 25 -20.48 23.60 10.20
N GLY A 26 -20.74 23.90 11.48
CA GLY A 26 -20.03 23.37 12.65
C GLY A 26 -20.18 21.86 12.88
N TYR A 27 -19.90 21.04 11.87
CA TYR A 27 -20.08 19.59 11.92
C TYR A 27 -18.95 18.85 12.62
N LEU A 28 -17.77 19.44 12.75
CA LEU A 28 -16.63 18.82 13.42
C LEU A 28 -15.92 19.84 14.32
N PRO A 29 -15.71 19.55 15.62
CA PRO A 29 -14.93 20.44 16.48
C PRO A 29 -13.55 20.67 15.87
N THR A 30 -13.10 21.92 15.82
CA THR A 30 -11.81 22.39 15.27
C THR A 30 -10.63 21.55 15.79
N ASN A 31 -10.72 21.08 17.04
CA ASN A 31 -9.74 20.19 17.68
C ASN A 31 -9.62 18.80 17.04
N LYS A 32 -10.69 18.25 16.44
CA LYS A 32 -10.66 16.96 15.72
C LYS A 32 -10.00 17.12 14.34
N ILE A 33 -10.30 18.22 13.64
CA ILE A 33 -9.74 18.59 12.33
C ILE A 33 -8.22 18.81 12.46
N PHE A 34 -7.79 19.61 13.44
CA PHE A 34 -6.39 19.95 13.65
C PHE A 34 -5.49 18.73 13.92
N LYS A 35 -5.97 17.73 14.67
CA LYS A 35 -5.21 16.50 14.97
C LYS A 35 -4.99 15.62 13.73
N ILE A 36 -5.98 15.51 12.84
CA ILE A 36 -5.82 14.72 11.60
C ILE A 36 -4.89 15.47 10.64
N ASP A 37 -5.02 16.78 10.50
CA ASP A 37 -4.12 17.58 9.67
C ASP A 37 -2.65 17.48 10.11
N GLN A 38 -2.37 17.45 11.43
CA GLN A 38 -1.03 17.17 11.94
C GLN A 38 -0.48 15.80 11.50
N TYR A 39 -1.31 14.76 11.49
CA TYR A 39 -0.91 13.44 11.00
C TYR A 39 -0.66 13.43 9.49
N LEU A 40 -1.48 14.17 8.72
CA LEU A 40 -1.26 14.35 7.30
C LEU A 40 0.04 15.12 7.02
N ARG A 41 0.42 16.08 7.89
CA ARG A 41 1.63 16.92 7.79
C ARG A 41 2.94 16.23 8.17
N MET A 42 2.93 15.23 9.07
CA MET A 42 4.16 14.53 9.48
C MET A 42 4.92 13.88 8.32
N PHE A 43 4.24 13.59 7.20
CA PHE A 43 4.86 13.08 5.98
C PHE A 43 4.60 14.03 4.83
N GLY A 44 5.44 15.07 4.77
CA GLY A 44 5.34 16.21 3.86
C GLY A 44 5.02 15.85 2.39
N PHE A 45 5.47 14.68 1.93
CA PHE A 45 5.16 14.09 0.62
C PHE A 45 3.68 14.05 0.27
N LEU A 46 2.87 13.51 1.19
CA LEU A 46 1.44 13.34 0.98
C LEU A 46 0.68 14.62 1.35
N SER A 47 1.11 15.30 2.42
CA SER A 47 0.54 16.58 2.87
C SER A 47 0.56 17.64 1.77
N GLN A 48 1.66 17.70 1.02
CA GLN A 48 1.92 18.73 0.03
C GLN A 48 1.09 18.51 -1.24
N ASN A 49 0.98 17.27 -1.73
CA ASN A 49 0.08 16.94 -2.83
C ASN A 49 -1.37 17.29 -2.49
N ILE A 50 -1.78 17.11 -1.23
CA ILE A 50 -3.09 17.54 -0.73
C ILE A 50 -3.19 19.07 -0.71
N ASP A 51 -2.21 19.77 -0.16
CA ASP A 51 -2.19 21.25 -0.16
C ASP A 51 -2.25 21.84 -1.58
N GLU A 52 -1.50 21.28 -2.52
CA GLU A 52 -1.40 21.76 -3.91
C GLU A 52 -2.67 21.47 -4.73
N TYR A 53 -3.21 20.26 -4.60
CA TYR A 53 -4.47 19.89 -5.25
C TYR A 53 -5.62 20.78 -4.76
N LEU A 54 -5.69 21.02 -3.44
CA LEU A 54 -6.78 21.78 -2.84
C LEU A 54 -6.67 23.30 -3.04
N GLN A 55 -5.47 23.82 -3.32
CA GLN A 55 -5.28 25.22 -3.72
C GLN A 55 -5.62 25.48 -5.21
N GLY A 56 -6.22 24.52 -5.92
CA GLY A 56 -6.59 24.67 -7.34
C GLY A 56 -5.39 24.69 -8.29
N ASN A 57 -4.19 24.40 -7.80
CA ASN A 57 -3.00 24.30 -8.62
C ASN A 57 -2.95 22.91 -9.27
N VAL A 58 -3.75 22.70 -10.32
CA VAL A 58 -3.74 21.51 -11.19
C VAL A 58 -2.39 21.34 -11.94
N ARG A 59 -1.36 22.12 -11.60
CA ARG A 59 -0.05 22.15 -12.27
C ARG A 59 1.16 21.94 -11.36
N GLY A 60 1.00 21.46 -10.12
CA GLY A 60 2.13 20.97 -9.30
C GLY A 60 3.29 21.96 -9.14
N LYS A 61 3.01 23.28 -9.19
CA LYS A 61 4.03 24.30 -8.91
C LYS A 61 4.11 24.45 -7.40
N ILE A 62 5.06 23.70 -6.84
CA ILE A 62 5.43 23.73 -5.43
C ILE A 62 5.78 25.15 -5.01
N LYS A 63 4.91 25.81 -4.23
CA LYS A 63 5.13 27.18 -3.73
C LYS A 63 6.09 27.24 -2.54
N ASN A 64 6.28 26.14 -1.80
CA ASN A 64 7.13 26.13 -0.61
C ASN A 64 8.46 25.38 -0.88
N PRO A 65 9.57 26.10 -1.11
CA PRO A 65 10.85 25.50 -1.49
C PRO A 65 11.43 24.60 -0.39
N SER A 66 11.15 24.87 0.89
CA SER A 66 11.65 24.04 2.00
C SER A 66 10.98 22.67 2.05
N LYS A 67 9.65 22.61 1.88
CA LYS A 67 8.91 21.35 1.78
C LYS A 67 9.34 20.54 0.54
N ARG A 68 9.57 21.22 -0.59
CA ARG A 68 10.12 20.59 -1.81
C ARG A 68 11.46 19.92 -1.56
N MET A 69 12.36 20.65 -0.89
CA MET A 69 13.70 20.17 -0.59
C MET A 69 13.64 18.97 0.35
N TYR A 70 12.83 19.05 1.42
CA TYR A 70 12.59 17.92 2.31
C TYR A 70 12.08 16.69 1.54
N SER A 71 11.10 16.86 0.66
CA SER A 71 10.58 15.76 -0.14
C SER A 71 11.59 15.22 -1.16
N PHE A 72 12.40 16.08 -1.78
CA PHE A 72 13.49 15.62 -2.63
C PHE A 72 14.50 14.78 -1.82
N LEU A 73 14.87 15.24 -0.62
CA LEU A 73 15.87 14.59 0.23
C LEU A 73 15.46 13.19 0.69
N VAL A 74 14.20 12.97 1.11
CA VAL A 74 13.81 11.61 1.53
C VAL A 74 13.67 10.69 0.31
N VAL A 75 13.20 11.15 -0.86
CA VAL A 75 13.20 10.32 -2.09
C VAL A 75 14.63 9.97 -2.49
N ALA A 76 15.56 10.93 -2.41
CA ALA A 76 16.97 10.71 -2.65
C ALA A 76 17.55 9.68 -1.66
N LEU A 77 17.24 9.80 -0.36
CA LEU A 77 17.65 8.83 0.67
C LEU A 77 17.14 7.42 0.36
N LEU A 78 15.83 7.26 0.07
CA LEU A 78 15.23 5.95 -0.22
C LEU A 78 15.81 5.34 -1.49
N SER A 79 16.03 6.14 -2.53
CA SER A 79 16.64 5.70 -3.79
C SER A 79 18.13 5.36 -3.62
N PHE A 80 18.86 6.14 -2.82
CA PHE A 80 20.27 5.92 -2.54
C PHE A 80 20.51 4.61 -1.80
N VAL A 81 19.71 4.32 -0.77
CA VAL A 81 19.80 3.04 -0.05
C VAL A 81 19.37 1.87 -0.94
N CYS A 82 18.38 2.05 -1.81
CA CYS A 82 18.01 1.04 -2.81
C CYS A 82 19.18 0.71 -3.74
N PHE A 83 19.83 1.73 -4.32
CA PHE A 83 20.99 1.53 -5.19
C PHE A 83 22.16 0.89 -4.46
N ARG A 84 22.45 1.34 -3.23
CA ARG A 84 23.45 0.72 -2.34
C ARG A 84 23.16 -0.77 -2.13
N ASN A 85 21.93 -1.14 -1.80
CA ASN A 85 21.57 -2.53 -1.53
C ASN A 85 21.65 -3.40 -2.79
N ILE A 86 21.24 -2.88 -3.95
CA ILE A 86 21.43 -3.56 -5.25
C ILE A 86 22.92 -3.82 -5.51
N ILE A 87 23.78 -2.80 -5.36
CA ILE A 87 25.23 -2.98 -5.55
C ILE A 87 25.76 -4.05 -4.59
N LEU A 88 25.39 -3.97 -3.31
CA LEU A 88 25.86 -4.91 -2.29
C LEU A 88 25.47 -6.36 -2.60
N VAL A 89 24.28 -6.59 -3.19
CA VAL A 89 23.82 -7.93 -3.57
C VAL A 89 24.68 -8.53 -4.68
N PHE A 90 25.09 -7.72 -5.65
CA PHE A 90 25.80 -8.20 -6.86
C PHE A 90 27.32 -8.04 -6.80
N THR A 91 27.87 -7.37 -5.79
CA THR A 91 29.32 -7.16 -5.68
C THR A 91 29.97 -8.14 -4.71
N GLU A 92 31.01 -8.81 -5.18
CA GLU A 92 31.92 -9.63 -4.35
C GLU A 92 33.13 -8.81 -3.85
N ASN A 93 33.36 -7.61 -4.41
CA ASN A 93 34.50 -6.76 -4.04
C ASN A 93 34.41 -6.29 -2.57
N ILE A 94 35.23 -6.88 -1.70
CA ILE A 94 35.28 -6.61 -0.25
C ILE A 94 35.54 -5.13 0.06
N THR A 95 36.41 -4.47 -0.71
CA THR A 95 36.74 -3.06 -0.50
C THR A 95 35.52 -2.17 -0.75
N LEU A 96 34.78 -2.43 -1.84
CA LEU A 96 33.54 -1.73 -2.14
C LEU A 96 32.46 -2.02 -1.07
N ARG A 97 32.34 -3.27 -0.62
CA ARG A 97 31.37 -3.63 0.43
C ARG A 97 31.68 -2.95 1.77
N LYS A 98 32.95 -2.87 2.17
CA LYS A 98 33.41 -2.11 3.37
C LYS A 98 33.13 -0.61 3.25
N LEU A 99 33.33 -0.02 2.07
CA LEU A 99 32.98 1.37 1.79
C LEU A 99 31.48 1.61 1.96
N LEU A 100 30.67 0.65 1.50
CA LEU A 100 29.21 0.68 1.63
C LEU A 100 28.70 0.20 3.01
N GLY A 101 29.60 -0.05 3.96
CA GLY A 101 29.25 -0.35 5.36
C GLY A 101 28.80 -1.78 5.62
N GLU A 102 29.09 -2.72 4.73
CA GLU A 102 28.78 -4.15 4.91
C GLU A 102 30.05 -4.98 4.68
N PRO A 103 30.84 -5.31 5.72
CA PRO A 103 32.14 -5.97 5.54
C PRO A 103 32.04 -7.46 5.21
N GLN A 104 30.90 -8.08 5.50
CA GLN A 104 30.69 -9.52 5.36
C GLN A 104 30.04 -9.83 4.01
N SER A 105 30.61 -10.78 3.28
CA SER A 105 30.00 -11.52 2.17
C SER A 105 29.79 -12.97 2.59
N GLY A 106 28.78 -13.63 2.05
CA GLY A 106 28.38 -14.98 2.41
C GLY A 106 27.18 -15.04 3.38
N ARG A 107 26.76 -16.27 3.69
CA ARG A 107 25.67 -16.52 4.63
C ARG A 107 26.08 -16.14 6.05
N PRO A 108 25.19 -15.54 6.87
CA PRO A 108 23.79 -15.19 6.58
C PRO A 108 23.58 -13.73 6.11
N ALA A 109 24.67 -12.97 5.93
CA ALA A 109 24.61 -11.54 5.63
C ALA A 109 23.92 -11.26 4.29
N ASP A 110 24.21 -12.09 3.27
CA ASP A 110 23.63 -11.92 1.93
C ASP A 110 22.11 -12.20 1.91
N GLN A 111 21.59 -13.05 2.82
CA GLN A 111 20.16 -13.34 2.89
C GLN A 111 19.38 -12.13 3.43
N ILE A 112 19.86 -11.53 4.52
CA ILE A 112 19.28 -10.31 5.09
C ILE A 112 19.34 -9.18 4.05
N LEU A 113 20.48 -9.07 3.37
CA LEU A 113 20.70 -8.05 2.35
C LEU A 113 19.74 -8.19 1.17
N MET A 114 19.44 -9.41 0.70
CA MET A 114 18.43 -9.64 -0.34
C MET A 114 17.05 -9.17 0.11
N SER A 115 16.60 -9.54 1.32
CA SER A 115 15.34 -9.06 1.88
C SER A 115 15.28 -7.53 1.97
N MET A 116 16.34 -6.90 2.46
CA MET A 116 16.46 -5.44 2.54
C MET A 116 16.44 -4.79 1.15
N THR A 117 16.99 -5.45 0.13
CA THR A 117 16.96 -4.98 -1.26
C THR A 117 15.54 -4.97 -1.80
N ILE A 118 14.76 -6.03 -1.61
CA ILE A 118 13.35 -6.09 -2.03
C ILE A 118 12.54 -4.99 -1.33
N TRP A 119 12.73 -4.80 -0.02
CA TRP A 119 12.10 -3.70 0.72
C TRP A 119 12.51 -2.31 0.21
N SER A 120 13.79 -2.14 -0.16
CA SER A 120 14.29 -0.87 -0.68
C SER A 120 13.73 -0.55 -2.07
N ILE A 121 13.58 -1.57 -2.93
CA ILE A 121 12.93 -1.45 -4.23
C ILE A 121 11.47 -1.04 -4.03
N TYR A 122 10.75 -1.69 -3.11
CA TYR A 122 9.37 -1.33 -2.78
C TYR A 122 9.26 0.13 -2.32
N LEU A 123 10.11 0.57 -1.39
CA LEU A 123 10.13 1.95 -0.90
C LEU A 123 10.49 2.97 -1.98
N ALA A 124 11.43 2.65 -2.87
CA ALA A 124 11.78 3.51 -3.99
C ALA A 124 10.62 3.65 -4.98
N LEU A 125 9.93 2.55 -5.31
CA LEU A 125 8.75 2.57 -6.18
C LEU A 125 7.57 3.32 -5.54
N LEU A 126 7.32 3.08 -4.25
CA LEU A 126 6.26 3.73 -3.49
C LEU A 126 6.51 5.24 -3.37
N SER A 127 7.74 5.64 -3.03
CA SER A 127 8.10 7.05 -2.93
C SER A 127 8.03 7.74 -4.29
N ARG A 128 8.45 7.07 -5.37
CA ARG A 128 8.25 7.56 -6.74
C ARG A 128 6.78 7.72 -7.10
N LEU A 129 5.92 6.76 -6.73
CA LEU A 129 4.49 6.84 -7.00
C LEU A 129 3.85 8.08 -6.38
N PHE A 130 4.22 8.41 -5.13
CA PHE A 130 3.69 9.58 -4.43
C PHE A 130 4.40 10.89 -4.81
N TYR A 131 5.70 10.87 -5.12
CA TYR A 131 6.49 12.08 -5.42
C TYR A 131 6.38 12.52 -6.89
N PHE A 132 6.51 11.58 -7.83
CA PHE A 132 6.51 11.84 -9.27
C PHE A 132 5.15 11.70 -9.91
N GLY A 133 4.06 11.69 -9.10
CA GLY A 133 2.67 11.59 -9.58
C GLY A 133 2.58 12.25 -10.94
N GLU A 134 2.41 11.42 -11.97
CA GLU A 134 2.78 11.79 -13.35
C GLU A 134 2.21 13.18 -13.63
N LYS A 135 2.91 14.05 -14.36
CA LYS A 135 2.44 15.42 -14.67
C LYS A 135 1.02 15.49 -15.30
N LYS A 136 0.39 14.33 -15.59
CA LYS A 136 -0.96 14.10 -16.12
C LYS A 136 -1.90 13.33 -15.18
N GLN A 137 -1.47 12.82 -14.03
CA GLN A 137 -2.34 12.09 -13.09
C GLN A 137 -3.20 13.08 -12.30
N LEU A 138 -4.52 13.05 -12.53
CA LEU A 138 -5.46 13.73 -11.64
C LEU A 138 -5.38 13.07 -10.25
N LEU A 139 -4.93 13.82 -9.25
CA LEU A 139 -4.97 13.44 -7.84
C LEU A 139 -6.39 13.59 -7.26
N SER A 140 -7.42 13.26 -8.05
CA SER A 140 -8.83 13.39 -7.67
C SER A 140 -9.16 12.60 -6.42
N TRP A 141 -8.44 11.50 -6.17
CA TRP A 141 -8.54 10.68 -4.96
C TRP A 141 -8.22 11.43 -3.66
N LEU A 142 -7.61 12.61 -3.73
CA LEU A 142 -7.36 13.49 -2.58
C LEU A 142 -8.59 14.31 -2.16
N THR A 143 -9.61 14.40 -3.02
CA THR A 143 -10.82 15.21 -2.78
C THR A 143 -11.49 14.93 -1.43
N PRO A 144 -11.69 13.65 -1.01
CA PRO A 144 -12.28 13.38 0.31
C PRO A 144 -11.46 13.97 1.45
N PHE A 145 -10.13 13.99 1.34
CA PHE A 145 -9.25 14.50 2.39
C PHE A 145 -9.34 16.01 2.60
N ALA A 146 -9.94 16.76 1.66
CA ALA A 146 -10.26 18.17 1.83
C ALA A 146 -11.19 18.43 3.02
N VAL A 147 -12.07 17.47 3.32
CA VAL A 147 -12.99 17.53 4.46
C VAL A 147 -12.22 17.54 5.78
N PHE A 148 -11.10 16.81 5.87
CA PHE A 148 -10.23 16.83 7.05
C PHE A 148 -9.50 18.16 7.26
N LYS A 149 -9.48 19.03 6.25
CA LYS A 149 -8.94 20.39 6.31
C LYS A 149 -10.02 21.45 6.46
N GLY A 150 -11.30 21.06 6.49
CA GLY A 150 -12.43 21.98 6.52
C GLY A 150 -12.59 22.80 5.23
N LEU A 151 -11.99 22.36 4.12
CA LEU A 151 -12.05 23.08 2.84
C LEU A 151 -13.31 22.76 2.04
N ILE A 152 -13.91 21.61 2.31
CA ILE A 152 -15.09 21.10 1.62
C ILE A 152 -16.04 20.53 2.68
N SER A 153 -17.35 20.77 2.53
CA SER A 153 -18.36 20.21 3.44
C SER A 153 -18.49 18.69 3.22
N PRO A 154 -18.67 17.88 4.28
CA PRO A 154 -18.90 16.44 4.13
C PRO A 154 -20.12 16.10 3.25
N SER A 155 -21.15 16.96 3.30
CA SER A 155 -22.38 16.82 2.51
C SER A 155 -22.11 16.90 1.00
N SER A 156 -21.18 17.76 0.56
CA SER A 156 -20.84 17.91 -0.86
C SER A 156 -20.18 16.67 -1.48
N ILE A 157 -19.55 15.82 -0.66
CA ILE A 157 -18.96 14.53 -1.07
C ILE A 157 -19.90 13.35 -0.77
N GLY A 158 -21.17 13.61 -0.47
CA GLY A 158 -22.22 12.61 -0.27
C GLY A 158 -22.20 11.91 1.09
N LEU A 159 -21.63 12.53 2.13
CA LEU A 159 -21.63 11.97 3.49
C LEU A 159 -22.61 12.71 4.40
N ASP A 160 -23.41 11.92 5.14
CA ASP A 160 -24.24 12.43 6.21
C ASP A 160 -23.44 12.61 7.51
N VAL A 161 -24.01 13.29 8.50
CA VAL A 161 -23.34 13.61 9.78
C VAL A 161 -22.81 12.35 10.48
N GLY A 162 -23.68 11.35 10.66
CA GLY A 162 -23.30 10.10 11.33
C GLY A 162 -22.26 9.30 10.55
N MET A 163 -22.31 9.34 9.21
CA MET A 163 -21.32 8.69 8.36
C MET A 163 -19.96 9.39 8.45
N THR A 164 -19.97 10.72 8.49
CA THR A 164 -18.79 11.55 8.66
C THR A 164 -18.12 11.23 9.99
N ASP A 165 -18.85 11.23 11.10
CA ASP A 165 -18.30 10.87 12.40
C ASP A 165 -17.71 9.45 12.43
N GLU A 166 -18.41 8.48 11.83
CA GLU A 166 -17.91 7.11 11.71
C GLU A 166 -16.61 7.05 10.91
N TRP A 167 -16.55 7.75 9.77
CA TRP A 167 -15.39 7.85 8.91
C TRP A 167 -14.20 8.48 9.62
N PHE A 168 -14.41 9.62 10.28
CA PHE A 168 -13.39 10.33 11.06
C PHE A 168 -12.82 9.45 12.18
N ARG A 169 -13.69 8.77 12.94
CA ARG A 169 -13.28 7.88 14.03
C ARG A 169 -12.42 6.73 13.52
N LYS A 170 -12.83 6.09 12.42
CA LYS A 170 -12.07 4.99 11.79
C LYS A 170 -10.72 5.46 11.23
N THR A 171 -10.72 6.60 10.55
CA THR A 171 -9.52 7.23 9.98
C THR A 171 -8.50 7.58 11.07
N LYS A 172 -8.94 8.27 12.12
CA LYS A 172 -8.10 8.62 13.26
C LYS A 172 -7.51 7.39 13.94
N LYS A 173 -8.33 6.37 14.19
CA LYS A 173 -7.87 5.11 14.79
C LYS A 173 -6.79 4.45 13.93
N MET A 174 -6.97 4.45 12.61
CA MET A 174 -6.01 3.86 11.68
C MET A 174 -4.71 4.66 11.63
N LEU A 175 -4.77 5.99 11.49
CA LEU A 175 -3.58 6.84 11.47
C LEU A 175 -2.76 6.72 12.78
N ASN A 176 -3.43 6.74 13.93
CA ASN A 176 -2.77 6.51 15.23
C ASN A 176 -2.05 5.16 15.27
N LYS A 177 -2.72 4.10 14.79
CA LYS A 177 -2.12 2.76 14.74
C LYS A 177 -0.90 2.73 13.84
N SER A 178 -0.95 3.39 12.69
CA SER A 178 0.15 3.46 11.73
C SER A 178 1.37 4.20 12.28
N ILE A 179 1.16 5.28 13.02
CA ILE A 179 2.24 6.02 13.69
C ILE A 179 2.86 5.17 14.80
N LEU A 180 2.03 4.50 15.60
CA LEU A 180 2.52 3.57 16.62
C LEU A 180 3.37 2.47 15.99
N LEU A 181 2.92 1.84 14.91
CA LEU A 181 3.65 0.81 14.20
C LEU A 181 4.96 1.34 13.59
N THR A 182 4.93 2.55 13.03
CA THR A 182 6.14 3.23 12.50
C THR A 182 7.19 3.41 13.60
N ASN A 183 6.78 3.97 14.75
CA ASN A 183 7.69 4.22 15.86
C ASN A 183 8.21 2.92 16.48
N LEU A 184 7.36 1.90 16.59
CA LEU A 184 7.76 0.57 17.09
C LEU A 184 8.78 -0.08 16.16
N GLN A 185 8.50 -0.11 14.85
CA GLN A 185 9.42 -0.69 13.86
C GLN A 185 10.75 0.07 13.80
N ALA A 186 10.69 1.41 13.83
CA ALA A 186 11.88 2.24 13.92
C ALA A 186 12.69 1.88 15.17
N LEU A 187 12.07 1.84 16.35
CA LEU A 187 12.78 1.48 17.59
C LEU A 187 13.45 0.10 17.51
N LEU A 188 12.76 -0.91 16.98
CA LEU A 188 13.30 -2.27 16.81
C LEU A 188 14.47 -2.31 15.82
N CYS A 189 14.39 -1.58 14.71
CA CYS A 189 15.47 -1.55 13.73
C CYS A 189 16.66 -0.71 14.20
N MET A 190 16.41 0.40 14.90
CA MET A 190 17.45 1.23 15.53
C MET A 190 18.26 0.39 16.53
N SER A 191 17.60 -0.37 17.40
CA SER A 191 18.30 -1.22 18.38
C SER A 191 19.13 -2.29 17.67
N MET A 192 18.58 -2.94 16.63
CA MET A 192 19.30 -3.91 15.82
C MET A 192 20.53 -3.29 15.15
N PHE A 193 20.40 -2.13 14.49
CA PHE A 193 21.52 -1.47 13.82
C PHE A 193 22.58 -0.96 14.79
N CYS A 194 22.21 -0.50 15.99
CA CYS A 194 23.15 -0.12 17.04
C CYS A 194 23.95 -1.33 17.55
N VAL A 195 23.28 -2.46 17.79
CA VAL A 195 23.96 -3.72 18.19
C VAL A 195 24.91 -4.20 17.08
N MET A 196 24.50 -4.12 15.82
CA MET A 196 25.37 -4.43 14.68
C MET A 196 26.58 -3.50 14.61
N ALA A 197 26.38 -2.19 14.79
CA ALA A 197 27.45 -1.21 14.79
C ALA A 197 28.47 -1.46 15.91
N TYR A 198 27.97 -1.74 17.12
CA TYR A 198 28.78 -2.10 18.28
C TYR A 198 29.62 -3.36 18.00
N ARG A 199 29.00 -4.42 17.49
CA ARG A 199 29.70 -5.65 17.12
C ARG A 199 30.77 -5.40 16.05
N ARG A 200 30.48 -4.58 15.04
CA ARG A 200 31.44 -4.21 13.98
C ARG A 200 32.63 -3.44 14.52
N HIS A 201 32.39 -2.52 15.45
CA HIS A 201 33.44 -1.76 16.12
C HIS A 201 34.37 -2.69 16.91
N HIS A 202 33.82 -3.59 17.74
CA HIS A 202 34.61 -4.55 18.52
C HIS A 202 35.38 -5.57 17.68
N THR A 203 34.86 -5.94 16.51
CA THR A 203 35.51 -6.90 15.61
C THR A 203 36.49 -6.24 14.63
N HIS A 204 36.63 -4.91 14.66
CA HIS A 204 37.43 -4.14 13.71
C HIS A 204 37.14 -4.46 12.23
N SER A 205 35.92 -4.91 11.93
CA SER A 205 35.53 -5.37 10.59
C SER A 205 35.31 -4.22 9.59
N VAL A 206 34.94 -3.04 10.10
CA VAL A 206 34.72 -1.79 9.35
C VAL A 206 35.37 -0.64 10.14
N PRO A 207 35.96 0.37 9.47
CA PRO A 207 36.30 1.63 10.12
C PRO A 207 35.13 2.20 10.92
N SER A 208 35.38 2.62 12.16
CA SER A 208 34.34 3.10 13.09
C SER A 208 33.51 4.24 12.52
N SER A 209 34.13 5.17 11.79
CA SER A 209 33.45 6.28 11.13
C SER A 209 32.46 5.82 10.06
N SER A 210 32.84 4.84 9.23
CA SER A 210 31.95 4.25 8.21
C SER A 210 30.80 3.49 8.86
N SER A 211 31.07 2.72 9.92
CA SER A 211 30.04 1.99 10.66
C SER A 211 28.96 2.93 11.22
N ILE A 212 29.37 4.00 11.91
CA ILE A 212 28.46 5.00 12.49
C ILE A 212 27.66 5.71 11.39
N PHE A 213 28.32 6.14 10.31
CA PHE A 213 27.68 6.80 9.18
C PHE A 213 26.56 5.93 8.59
N TRP A 214 26.85 4.67 8.26
CA TRP A 214 25.86 3.77 7.67
C TRP A 214 24.74 3.40 8.64
N THR A 215 25.04 3.28 9.93
CA THR A 215 23.99 3.12 10.95
C THR A 215 23.03 4.29 10.92
N ILE A 216 23.51 5.54 10.94
CA ILE A 216 22.63 6.73 10.87
C ILE A 216 21.77 6.72 9.60
N ILE A 217 22.36 6.41 8.44
CA ILE A 217 21.64 6.36 7.17
C ILE A 217 20.56 5.28 7.16
N LEU A 218 20.87 4.06 7.62
CA LEU A 218 19.91 2.95 7.69
C LEU A 218 18.78 3.23 8.68
N CYS A 219 19.10 3.84 9.82
CA CYS A 219 18.15 4.31 10.82
C CYS A 219 17.14 5.32 10.24
N LEU A 220 17.63 6.33 9.53
CA LEU A 220 16.78 7.31 8.84
C LEU A 220 15.95 6.64 7.73
N TRP A 221 16.57 5.76 6.95
CA TRP A 221 15.90 5.01 5.89
C TRP A 221 14.74 4.17 6.42
N THR A 222 14.94 3.44 7.52
CA THR A 222 13.88 2.64 8.12
C THR A 222 12.77 3.52 8.68
N TYR A 223 13.09 4.60 9.39
CA TYR A 223 12.06 5.49 9.94
C TYR A 223 11.17 6.07 8.84
N PHE A 224 11.76 6.66 7.79
CA PHE A 224 11.01 7.23 6.68
C PHE A 224 10.35 6.18 5.80
N GLY A 225 10.97 5.01 5.65
CA GLY A 225 10.42 3.87 4.91
C GLY A 225 9.16 3.32 5.58
N SER A 226 9.25 2.93 6.85
CA SER A 226 8.12 2.44 7.65
C SER A 226 6.97 3.43 7.68
N ALA A 227 7.29 4.69 7.89
CA ALA A 227 6.33 5.78 7.80
C ALA A 227 5.59 5.79 6.47
N LEU A 228 6.32 5.80 5.35
CA LEU A 228 5.74 5.83 4.02
C LEU A 228 4.80 4.64 3.80
N ILE A 229 5.18 3.45 4.24
CA ILE A 229 4.38 2.23 4.11
C ILE A 229 3.08 2.34 4.90
N PHE A 230 3.16 2.56 6.22
CA PHE A 230 1.97 2.53 7.08
C PHE A 230 1.03 3.71 6.82
N VAL A 231 1.58 4.86 6.45
CA VAL A 231 0.79 6.04 6.13
C VAL A 231 0.09 5.86 4.79
N SER A 232 0.77 5.36 3.75
CA SER A 232 0.14 5.06 2.45
C SER A 232 -1.01 4.07 2.62
N TYR A 233 -0.80 3.02 3.43
CA TYR A 233 -1.86 2.10 3.81
C TYR A 233 -3.05 2.80 4.49
N SER A 234 -2.77 3.74 5.39
CA SER A 234 -3.82 4.50 6.09
C SER A 234 -4.65 5.37 5.15
N TYR A 235 -4.02 5.99 4.16
CA TYR A 235 -4.72 6.74 3.10
C TYR A 235 -5.63 5.81 2.31
N PHE A 236 -5.12 4.67 1.85
CA PHE A 236 -5.91 3.69 1.13
C PHE A 236 -7.10 3.19 1.96
N TYR A 237 -6.86 2.83 3.23
CA TYR A 237 -7.91 2.39 4.15
C TYR A 237 -8.99 3.46 4.39
N THR A 238 -8.58 4.71 4.52
CA THR A 238 -9.47 5.86 4.72
C THR A 238 -10.38 6.04 3.52
N LEU A 239 -9.81 5.94 2.32
CA LEU A 239 -10.54 6.04 1.06
C LEU A 239 -11.50 4.85 0.87
N ALA A 240 -11.03 3.63 1.15
CA ALA A 240 -11.87 2.44 1.12
C ALA A 240 -13.05 2.52 2.10
N THR A 241 -12.81 3.08 3.28
CA THR A 241 -13.86 3.33 4.28
C THR A 241 -14.86 4.37 3.79
N TYR A 242 -14.39 5.45 3.15
CA TYR A 242 -15.24 6.47 2.55
C TYR A 242 -16.21 5.86 1.52
N PHE A 243 -15.70 5.12 0.53
CA PHE A 243 -16.54 4.50 -0.50
C PHE A 243 -17.50 3.47 0.07
N ARG A 244 -17.04 2.63 1.01
CA ARG A 244 -17.92 1.68 1.67
C ARG A 244 -19.09 2.38 2.37
N LEU A 245 -18.84 3.51 3.05
CA LEU A 245 -19.92 4.25 3.71
C LEU A 245 -20.92 4.78 2.67
N ARG A 246 -20.46 5.33 1.55
CA ARG A 246 -21.35 5.81 0.48
C ARG A 246 -22.19 4.69 -0.14
N PHE A 247 -21.61 3.54 -0.45
CA PHE A 247 -22.40 2.39 -0.93
C PHE A 247 -23.38 1.89 0.12
N ARG A 248 -22.99 1.86 1.40
CA ARG A 248 -23.90 1.49 2.49
C ARG A 248 -25.10 2.44 2.58
N LYS A 249 -24.90 3.74 2.34
CA LYS A 249 -26.00 4.72 2.25
C LYS A 249 -26.96 4.36 1.12
N VAL A 250 -26.43 4.16 -0.09
CA VAL A 250 -27.22 3.72 -1.26
C VAL A 250 -28.00 2.43 -0.94
N ASN A 251 -27.36 1.47 -0.28
CA ASN A 251 -28.00 0.21 0.13
C ASN A 251 -29.14 0.43 1.14
N ASN A 252 -28.98 1.34 2.09
CA ASN A 252 -30.02 1.69 3.06
C ASN A 252 -31.18 2.46 2.40
N ASP A 253 -30.88 3.34 1.44
CA ASP A 253 -31.89 4.08 0.68
C ASP A 253 -32.76 3.11 -0.14
N ILE A 254 -32.14 2.08 -0.76
CA ILE A 254 -32.86 0.99 -1.44
C ILE A 254 -33.77 0.24 -0.47
N GLU A 255 -33.27 -0.09 0.72
CA GLU A 255 -34.02 -0.82 1.74
C GLU A 255 -35.21 -0.01 2.26
N THR A 256 -35.07 1.32 2.36
CA THR A 256 -36.15 2.24 2.73
C THR A 256 -37.27 2.25 1.69
N ILE A 257 -36.95 2.12 0.39
CA ILE A 257 -37.97 2.01 -0.67
C ILE A 257 -38.70 0.66 -0.60
N ILE A 258 -37.99 -0.41 -0.26
CA ILE A 258 -38.54 -1.77 -0.19
C ILE A 258 -39.40 -1.96 1.06
N SER A 259 -39.07 -1.28 2.16
CA SER A 259 -39.72 -1.49 3.44
C SER A 259 -41.24 -1.23 3.35
N PRO A 260 -42.09 -2.18 3.77
CA PRO A 260 -43.55 -2.04 3.71
C PRO A 260 -44.06 -0.93 4.64
N GLU A 261 -43.26 -0.52 5.62
CA GLU A 261 -43.59 0.53 6.60
C GLU A 261 -43.53 1.94 5.98
N THR A 262 -42.78 2.12 4.89
CA THR A 262 -42.58 3.43 4.26
C THR A 262 -43.66 3.69 3.21
N ARG A 263 -44.74 4.39 3.62
CA ARG A 263 -45.82 4.85 2.73
C ARG A 263 -45.40 6.07 1.89
N LEU A 264 -44.48 5.86 0.96
CA LEU A 264 -44.13 6.87 -0.05
C LEU A 264 -45.15 6.88 -1.19
N LYS A 265 -45.47 8.06 -1.71
CA LYS A 265 -46.33 8.19 -2.90
C LYS A 265 -45.58 7.61 -4.13
N PRO A 266 -46.28 7.10 -5.17
CA PRO A 266 -45.64 6.52 -6.35
C PRO A 266 -44.60 7.43 -7.02
N ASN A 267 -44.90 8.73 -7.15
CA ASN A 267 -43.99 9.71 -7.74
C ASN A 267 -42.74 9.94 -6.89
N GLU A 268 -42.89 9.99 -5.56
CA GLU A 268 -41.78 10.12 -4.61
C GLU A 268 -40.87 8.90 -4.65
N ARG A 269 -41.45 7.69 -4.73
CA ARG A 269 -40.69 6.43 -4.90
C ARG A 269 -39.88 6.45 -6.20
N CYS A 270 -40.48 6.89 -7.31
CA CYS A 270 -39.78 6.96 -8.59
C CYS A 270 -38.61 7.96 -8.54
N ALA A 271 -38.82 9.14 -7.96
CA ALA A 271 -37.78 10.16 -7.79
C ALA A 271 -36.62 9.66 -6.91
N MET A 272 -36.94 9.00 -5.78
CA MET A 272 -35.94 8.44 -4.87
C MET A 272 -35.12 7.33 -5.55
N LEU A 273 -35.77 6.48 -6.34
CA LEU A 273 -35.09 5.42 -7.06
C LEU A 273 -34.16 5.96 -8.15
N TYR A 274 -34.59 6.97 -8.90
CA TYR A 274 -33.74 7.66 -9.86
C TYR A 274 -32.52 8.29 -9.18
N HIS A 275 -32.71 8.93 -8.02
CA HIS A 275 -31.62 9.48 -7.21
C HIS A 275 -30.62 8.39 -6.78
N ILE A 276 -31.09 7.24 -6.30
CA ILE A 276 -30.25 6.09 -5.93
C ILE A 276 -29.39 5.62 -7.11
N LEU A 277 -29.99 5.48 -8.30
CA LEU A 277 -29.27 5.08 -9.51
C LEU A 277 -28.17 6.07 -9.90
N CYS A 278 -28.47 7.37 -9.83
CA CYS A 278 -27.52 8.43 -10.11
C CYS A 278 -26.36 8.43 -9.10
N GLU A 279 -26.65 8.34 -7.80
CA GLU A 279 -25.63 8.31 -6.76
C GLU A 279 -24.74 7.07 -6.85
N HIS A 280 -25.31 5.89 -7.11
CA HIS A 280 -24.52 4.68 -7.31
C HIS A 280 -23.56 4.81 -8.51
N ASN A 281 -24.06 5.29 -9.66
CA ASN A 281 -23.23 5.49 -10.84
C ASN A 281 -22.13 6.54 -10.59
N LYS A 282 -22.43 7.62 -9.88
CA LYS A 282 -21.45 8.63 -9.48
C LYS A 282 -20.33 8.02 -8.63
N ILE A 283 -20.65 7.19 -7.64
CA ILE A 283 -19.66 6.49 -6.83
C ILE A 283 -18.80 5.56 -7.70
N CYS A 284 -19.39 4.84 -8.65
CA CYS A 284 -18.65 3.96 -9.56
C CYS A 284 -17.64 4.73 -10.43
N VAL A 285 -18.04 5.89 -10.96
CA VAL A 285 -17.15 6.76 -11.75
C VAL A 285 -16.01 7.28 -10.87
N GLU A 286 -16.28 7.73 -9.65
CA GLU A 286 -15.24 8.17 -8.71
C GLU A 286 -14.25 7.04 -8.38
N ILE A 287 -14.73 5.82 -8.15
CA ILE A 287 -13.85 4.66 -7.90
C ILE A 287 -12.97 4.39 -9.12
N HIS A 288 -13.54 4.40 -10.32
CA HIS A 288 -12.78 4.20 -11.55
C HIS A 288 -11.67 5.25 -11.71
N ASP A 289 -11.98 6.52 -11.45
CA ASP A 289 -10.99 7.60 -11.51
C ASP A 289 -9.89 7.43 -10.45
N TYR A 290 -10.25 7.03 -9.23
CA TYR A 290 -9.28 6.87 -8.15
C TYR A 290 -8.43 5.60 -8.35
N ASN A 291 -9.00 4.57 -9.00
CA ASN A 291 -8.30 3.34 -9.32
C ASN A 291 -7.10 3.58 -10.25
N ARG A 292 -7.08 4.62 -11.09
CA ARG A 292 -5.92 4.96 -11.95
C ARG A 292 -4.62 5.19 -11.16
N PHE A 293 -4.72 5.69 -9.94
CA PHE A 293 -3.58 5.86 -9.03
C PHE A 293 -3.37 4.61 -8.18
N TRP A 294 -4.44 4.15 -7.52
CA TRP A 294 -4.35 3.07 -6.53
C TRP A 294 -4.06 1.69 -7.13
N SER A 295 -4.37 1.46 -8.40
CA SER A 295 -4.04 0.20 -9.08
C SER A 295 -2.52 0.00 -9.21
N LYS A 296 -1.75 1.07 -9.43
CA LYS A 296 -0.27 1.05 -9.42
C LYS A 296 0.25 0.72 -8.02
N TYR A 297 -0.31 1.35 -6.98
CA TYR A 297 0.04 1.06 -5.57
C TYR A 297 -0.23 -0.41 -5.22
N ILE A 298 -1.41 -0.90 -5.58
CA ILE A 298 -1.83 -2.28 -5.36
C ILE A 298 -0.86 -3.23 -6.07
N MET A 299 -0.58 -3.02 -7.35
CA MET A 299 0.33 -3.88 -8.11
C MET A 299 1.71 -3.99 -7.46
N GLN A 300 2.30 -2.86 -7.10
CA GLN A 300 3.60 -2.83 -6.42
C GLN A 300 3.56 -3.60 -5.10
N THR A 301 2.48 -3.43 -4.33
CA THR A 301 2.27 -4.14 -3.06
C THR A 301 2.18 -5.65 -3.27
N TYR A 302 1.33 -6.12 -4.18
CA TYR A 302 1.14 -7.55 -4.41
C TYR A 302 2.41 -8.20 -4.98
N PHE A 303 3.01 -7.61 -6.00
CA PHE A 303 4.17 -8.20 -6.67
C PHE A 303 5.36 -8.35 -5.71
N LEU A 304 5.69 -7.29 -4.97
CA LEU A 304 6.86 -7.30 -4.08
C LEU A 304 6.58 -8.00 -2.75
N PHE A 305 5.36 -7.93 -2.20
CA PHE A 305 5.06 -8.64 -0.95
C PHE A 305 4.87 -10.14 -1.14
N VAL A 306 4.38 -10.60 -2.29
CA VAL A 306 4.40 -12.04 -2.58
C VAL A 306 5.84 -12.54 -2.66
N ALA A 307 6.72 -11.81 -3.36
CA ALA A 307 8.14 -12.16 -3.45
C ALA A 307 8.84 -12.18 -2.08
N ILE A 308 8.63 -11.15 -1.23
CA ILE A 308 9.22 -11.12 0.11
C ILE A 308 8.69 -12.27 0.96
N ILE A 309 7.37 -12.55 0.95
CA ILE A 309 6.76 -13.63 1.75
C ILE A 309 7.36 -14.98 1.36
N CYS A 310 7.45 -15.28 0.07
CA CYS A 310 8.04 -16.53 -0.40
C CYS A 310 9.51 -16.66 0.02
N TYR A 311 10.30 -15.61 -0.24
CA TYR A 311 11.71 -15.60 0.08
C TYR A 311 11.97 -15.72 1.59
N THR A 312 11.38 -14.85 2.41
CA THR A 312 11.65 -14.82 3.85
C THR A 312 11.05 -16.01 4.58
N SER A 313 9.92 -16.57 4.12
CA SER A 313 9.41 -17.83 4.67
C SER A 313 10.37 -18.97 4.36
N PHE A 314 10.89 -19.04 3.14
CA PHE A 314 11.89 -20.04 2.79
C PHE A 314 13.13 -19.94 3.69
N GLN A 315 13.67 -18.71 3.85
CA GLN A 315 14.85 -18.44 4.69
C GLN A 315 14.60 -18.67 6.19
N ALA A 316 13.36 -18.50 6.67
CA ALA A 316 13.02 -18.72 8.07
C ALA A 316 12.95 -20.21 8.41
N PHE A 317 12.32 -21.01 7.55
CA PHE A 317 12.00 -22.40 7.87
C PHE A 317 13.03 -23.41 7.36
N PHE A 318 13.54 -23.26 6.14
CA PHE A 318 14.26 -24.34 5.45
C PHE A 318 15.77 -24.16 5.36
N THR A 319 16.31 -22.97 5.64
CA THR A 319 17.75 -22.72 5.55
C THR A 319 18.44 -22.72 6.91
N TYR A 320 19.67 -23.22 6.96
CA TYR A 320 20.56 -23.17 8.13
C TYR A 320 21.03 -21.75 8.41
N ASN A 321 20.23 -21.05 9.22
CA ASN A 321 20.47 -19.67 9.61
C ASN A 321 20.58 -19.57 11.13
N THR A 322 21.32 -18.57 11.61
CA THR A 322 21.32 -18.24 13.04
C THR A 322 19.90 -17.92 13.52
N ASN A 323 19.59 -18.19 14.79
CA ASN A 323 18.27 -17.92 15.36
C ASN A 323 17.84 -16.45 15.18
N THR A 324 18.79 -15.51 15.23
CA THR A 324 18.55 -14.10 14.96
C THR A 324 18.05 -13.86 13.53
N VAL A 325 18.73 -14.42 12.53
CA VAL A 325 18.34 -14.28 11.12
C VAL A 325 16.97 -14.91 10.88
N ARG A 326 16.72 -16.12 11.40
CA ARG A 326 15.40 -16.78 11.27
C ARG A 326 14.29 -15.93 11.88
N THR A 327 14.52 -15.35 13.06
CA THR A 327 13.56 -14.47 13.73
C THR A 327 13.27 -13.22 12.91
N VAL A 328 14.30 -12.59 12.34
CA VAL A 328 14.15 -11.41 11.48
C VAL A 328 13.36 -11.76 10.20
N MET A 329 13.70 -12.86 9.55
CA MET A 329 12.99 -13.32 8.34
C MET A 329 11.52 -13.63 8.63
N PHE A 330 11.24 -14.31 9.73
CA PHE A 330 9.88 -14.59 10.17
C PHE A 330 9.10 -13.29 10.47
N ALA A 331 9.72 -12.33 11.16
CA ALA A 331 9.11 -11.02 11.43
C ALA A 331 8.77 -10.27 10.13
N MET A 332 9.68 -10.27 9.15
CA MET A 332 9.45 -9.68 7.83
C MET A 332 8.30 -10.36 7.08
N THR A 333 8.22 -11.70 7.13
CA THR A 333 7.08 -12.45 6.57
C THR A 333 5.77 -11.99 7.19
N LEU A 334 5.70 -11.92 8.52
CA LEU A 334 4.48 -11.52 9.23
C LEU A 334 4.08 -10.08 8.90
N GLU A 335 5.04 -9.16 8.80
CA GLU A 335 4.79 -7.78 8.43
C GLU A 335 4.22 -7.66 7.01
N ALA A 336 4.84 -8.33 6.04
CA ALA A 336 4.38 -8.34 4.64
C ALA A 336 2.98 -8.97 4.51
N CYS A 337 2.75 -10.12 5.17
CA CYS A 337 1.43 -10.77 5.24
C CYS A 337 0.39 -9.82 5.86
N TYR A 338 0.72 -9.15 6.97
CA TYR A 338 -0.16 -8.21 7.63
C TYR A 338 -0.55 -7.06 6.68
N LEU A 339 0.41 -6.41 6.04
CA LEU A 339 0.13 -5.30 5.13
C LEU A 339 -0.68 -5.75 3.90
N LEU A 340 -0.31 -6.86 3.27
CA LEU A 340 -1.02 -7.44 2.13
C LEU A 340 -2.48 -7.75 2.48
N THR A 341 -2.70 -8.44 3.61
CA THR A 341 -4.03 -8.76 4.16
C THR A 341 -4.86 -7.49 4.34
N ARG A 342 -4.24 -6.47 4.93
CA ARG A 342 -4.90 -5.22 5.31
C ARG A 342 -5.31 -4.39 4.09
N VAL A 343 -4.50 -4.36 3.03
CA VAL A 343 -4.86 -3.76 1.74
C VAL A 343 -5.98 -4.56 1.09
N SER A 344 -5.84 -5.90 1.03
CA SER A 344 -6.81 -6.80 0.39
C SER A 344 -8.21 -6.68 1.00
N ILE A 345 -8.30 -6.75 2.33
CA ILE A 345 -9.57 -6.66 3.06
C ILE A 345 -10.19 -5.26 2.94
N ALA A 346 -9.38 -4.19 2.86
CA ALA A 346 -9.91 -2.85 2.70
C ALA A 346 -10.61 -2.70 1.34
N ALA A 347 -9.97 -3.17 0.26
CA ALA A 347 -10.54 -3.15 -1.08
C ALA A 347 -11.75 -4.09 -1.22
N SER A 348 -11.66 -5.33 -0.73
CA SER A 348 -12.73 -6.32 -0.87
C SER A 348 -14.03 -5.92 -0.17
N ARG A 349 -13.94 -5.16 0.94
CA ARG A 349 -15.11 -4.61 1.63
C ARG A 349 -15.90 -3.61 0.78
N ILE A 350 -15.25 -2.91 -0.15
CA ILE A 350 -15.93 -2.00 -1.06
C ILE A 350 -16.71 -2.82 -2.08
N ALA A 351 -16.05 -3.81 -2.70
CA ALA A 351 -16.68 -4.69 -3.68
C ALA A 351 -17.94 -5.37 -3.10
N ASN A 352 -17.83 -5.96 -1.91
CA ASN A 352 -18.98 -6.57 -1.26
C ASN A 352 -20.14 -5.59 -1.00
N GLU A 353 -19.82 -4.36 -0.58
CA GLU A 353 -20.85 -3.36 -0.29
C GLU A 353 -21.49 -2.82 -1.58
N ALA A 354 -20.72 -2.66 -2.65
CA ALA A 354 -21.22 -2.24 -3.95
C ALA A 354 -22.22 -3.25 -4.52
N HIS A 355 -21.89 -4.55 -4.48
CA HIS A 355 -22.76 -5.62 -4.98
C HIS A 355 -23.88 -6.02 -4.01
N ALA A 356 -23.86 -5.60 -2.74
CA ALA A 356 -24.97 -5.85 -1.82
C ALA A 356 -26.28 -5.20 -2.29
N SER A 357 -26.20 -4.13 -3.09
CA SER A 357 -27.34 -3.47 -3.72
C SER A 357 -28.14 -4.42 -4.62
N TYR A 358 -27.47 -5.36 -5.30
CA TYR A 358 -28.10 -6.34 -6.19
C TYR A 358 -29.11 -7.23 -5.46
N GLY A 359 -28.68 -7.84 -4.36
CA GLY A 359 -29.53 -8.74 -3.57
C GLY A 359 -30.74 -8.03 -2.96
N ARG A 360 -30.62 -6.72 -2.71
CA ARG A 360 -31.73 -5.87 -2.23
C ARG A 360 -32.69 -5.53 -3.36
N LEU A 361 -32.18 -5.12 -4.53
CA LEU A 361 -32.98 -4.66 -5.66
C LEU A 361 -33.81 -5.76 -6.33
N ILE A 362 -33.35 -7.01 -6.33
CA ILE A 362 -34.15 -8.14 -6.87
C ILE A 362 -35.47 -8.32 -6.09
N ARG A 363 -35.51 -7.92 -4.82
CA ARG A 363 -36.73 -8.01 -3.99
C ARG A 363 -37.78 -6.95 -4.38
N VAL A 364 -37.43 -5.96 -5.19
CA VAL A 364 -38.34 -4.92 -5.65
C VAL A 364 -39.29 -5.48 -6.71
N THR A 365 -40.60 -5.42 -6.47
CA THR A 365 -41.60 -5.82 -7.48
C THR A 365 -41.70 -4.77 -8.59
N PHE A 366 -41.13 -5.05 -9.77
CA PHE A 366 -41.08 -4.10 -10.89
C PHE A 366 -42.47 -3.67 -11.41
N ASN A 367 -43.48 -4.52 -11.31
CA ASN A 367 -44.82 -4.28 -11.87
C ASN A 367 -45.53 -3.03 -11.31
N LYS A 368 -45.06 -2.48 -10.19
CA LYS A 368 -45.63 -1.29 -9.54
C LYS A 368 -45.07 0.03 -10.06
N TYR A 369 -44.09 0.00 -10.96
CA TYR A 369 -43.38 1.20 -11.44
C TYR A 369 -43.70 1.52 -12.91
N PRO A 370 -43.57 2.78 -13.35
CA PRO A 370 -43.65 3.13 -14.76
C PRO A 370 -42.68 2.31 -15.62
N VAL A 371 -43.07 1.98 -16.85
CA VAL A 371 -42.30 1.10 -17.75
C VAL A 371 -40.86 1.57 -17.93
N GLU A 372 -40.64 2.88 -18.09
CA GLU A 372 -39.31 3.49 -18.24
C GLU A 372 -38.40 3.17 -17.04
N LEU A 373 -38.92 3.30 -15.82
CA LEU A 373 -38.17 3.00 -14.60
C LEU A 373 -37.92 1.50 -14.44
N GLN A 374 -38.88 0.66 -14.86
CA GLN A 374 -38.67 -0.80 -14.88
C GLN A 374 -37.50 -1.18 -15.79
N ILE A 375 -37.41 -0.58 -16.98
CA ILE A 375 -36.31 -0.83 -17.93
C ILE A 375 -34.98 -0.37 -17.31
N GLN A 376 -34.93 0.83 -16.73
CA GLN A 376 -33.72 1.36 -16.08
C GLN A 376 -33.25 0.47 -14.92
N LEU A 377 -34.18 -0.02 -14.08
CA LEU A 377 -33.85 -0.93 -12.99
C LEU A 377 -33.35 -2.28 -13.49
N ARG A 378 -33.98 -2.85 -14.52
CA ARG A 378 -33.52 -4.11 -15.12
C ARG A 378 -32.11 -3.96 -15.68
N MET A 379 -31.84 -2.87 -16.41
CA MET A 379 -30.49 -2.57 -16.89
C MET A 379 -29.50 -2.39 -15.74
N PHE A 380 -29.91 -1.73 -14.65
CA PHE A 380 -29.07 -1.52 -13.48
C PHE A 380 -28.73 -2.84 -12.76
N ILE A 381 -29.73 -3.70 -12.54
CA ILE A 381 -29.55 -5.04 -11.96
C ILE A 381 -28.62 -5.88 -12.83
N GLN A 382 -28.79 -5.83 -14.15
CA GLN A 382 -27.91 -6.51 -15.09
C GLN A 382 -26.46 -6.01 -15.00
N ARG A 383 -26.25 -4.69 -14.82
CA ARG A 383 -24.90 -4.13 -14.59
C ARG A 383 -24.31 -4.57 -13.26
N LEU A 384 -25.12 -4.62 -12.20
CA LEU A 384 -24.69 -5.08 -10.87
C LEU A 384 -24.34 -6.57 -10.84
N SER A 385 -24.95 -7.39 -11.70
CA SER A 385 -24.54 -8.79 -11.93
C SER A 385 -23.31 -8.95 -12.81
N GLY A 386 -22.81 -7.85 -13.39
CA GLY A 386 -21.66 -7.82 -14.30
C GLY A 386 -20.32 -7.73 -13.56
N PRO A 387 -19.33 -6.98 -14.09
CA PRO A 387 -17.98 -6.93 -13.55
C PRO A 387 -17.94 -6.33 -12.14
N THR A 388 -16.97 -6.78 -11.35
CA THR A 388 -16.84 -6.40 -9.94
C THR A 388 -16.56 -4.90 -9.76
N ILE A 389 -17.37 -4.19 -8.99
CA ILE A 389 -17.16 -2.76 -8.72
C ILE A 389 -16.19 -2.61 -7.55
N GLY A 390 -14.93 -2.25 -7.82
CA GLY A 390 -13.93 -2.10 -6.78
C GLY A 390 -12.58 -1.60 -7.27
N PHE A 391 -11.55 -1.85 -6.46
CA PHE A 391 -10.16 -1.56 -6.83
C PHE A 391 -9.55 -2.78 -7.55
N TYR A 392 -8.70 -2.48 -8.54
CA TYR A 392 -8.05 -3.47 -9.39
C TYR A 392 -6.54 -3.40 -9.30
N CYS A 393 -5.89 -4.53 -9.57
CA CYS A 393 -4.44 -4.63 -9.74
C CYS A 393 -4.08 -4.43 -11.22
N LEU A 394 -3.91 -3.17 -11.66
CA LEU A 394 -3.63 -2.78 -13.07
C LEU A 394 -4.48 -3.55 -14.11
N ASP A 395 -5.77 -3.73 -13.83
CA ASP A 395 -6.73 -4.47 -14.66
C ASP A 395 -6.41 -5.98 -14.88
N ILE A 396 -5.40 -6.53 -14.19
CA ILE A 396 -5.08 -7.97 -14.21
C ILE A 396 -6.15 -8.74 -13.44
N PHE A 397 -6.49 -8.27 -12.25
CA PHE A 397 -7.55 -8.85 -11.42
C PHE A 397 -8.15 -7.82 -10.47
N GLU A 398 -9.40 -8.06 -10.09
CA GLU A 398 -10.13 -7.36 -9.04
C GLU A 398 -9.77 -7.86 -7.64
N ILE A 399 -9.70 -6.95 -6.67
CA ILE A 399 -9.48 -7.33 -5.27
C ILE A 399 -10.82 -7.65 -4.60
N THR A 400 -11.17 -8.93 -4.56
CA THR A 400 -12.31 -9.46 -3.80
C THR A 400 -11.82 -10.35 -2.65
N TYR A 401 -12.74 -10.78 -1.78
CA TYR A 401 -12.41 -11.80 -0.78
C TYR A 401 -12.03 -13.14 -1.43
N SER A 402 -12.62 -13.47 -2.59
CA SER A 402 -12.30 -14.68 -3.33
C SER A 402 -10.88 -14.62 -3.87
N THR A 403 -10.51 -13.54 -4.59
CA THR A 403 -9.14 -13.35 -5.09
C THR A 403 -8.12 -13.39 -3.95
N TYR A 404 -8.42 -12.73 -2.83
CA TYR A 404 -7.54 -12.75 -1.67
C TYR A 404 -7.37 -14.17 -1.08
N ALA A 405 -8.47 -14.93 -0.95
CA ALA A 405 -8.42 -16.31 -0.49
C ALA A 405 -7.61 -17.21 -1.45
N SER A 406 -7.78 -17.04 -2.76
CA SER A 406 -6.99 -17.74 -3.78
C SER A 406 -5.49 -17.43 -3.66
N ILE A 407 -5.11 -16.18 -3.37
CA ILE A 407 -3.71 -15.79 -3.17
C ILE A 407 -3.13 -16.42 -1.91
N ILE A 408 -3.87 -16.44 -0.80
CA ILE A 408 -3.44 -17.15 0.42
C ILE A 408 -3.29 -18.65 0.16
N ALA A 409 -4.25 -19.25 -0.56
CA ALA A 409 -4.20 -20.66 -0.91
C ALA A 409 -2.97 -20.97 -1.77
N ALA A 410 -2.67 -20.14 -2.78
CA ALA A 410 -1.48 -20.28 -3.61
C ALA A 410 -0.17 -20.13 -2.80
N LEU A 411 -0.10 -19.15 -1.88
CA LEU A 411 1.04 -19.01 -0.98
C LEU A 411 1.21 -20.23 -0.07
N GLY A 412 0.11 -20.77 0.45
CA GLY A 412 0.09 -21.99 1.27
C GLY A 412 0.50 -23.23 0.48
N GLN A 413 -0.03 -23.40 -0.73
CA GLN A 413 0.35 -24.49 -1.65
C GLN A 413 1.84 -24.42 -2.00
N ASN A 414 2.36 -23.24 -2.37
CA ASN A 414 3.78 -23.06 -2.63
C ASN A 414 4.64 -23.40 -1.41
N PHE A 415 4.21 -23.03 -0.21
CA PHE A 415 4.92 -23.37 1.02
C PHE A 415 4.92 -24.89 1.28
N LEU A 416 3.78 -25.56 1.09
CA LEU A 416 3.67 -27.02 1.25
C LEU A 416 4.50 -27.77 0.18
N LEU A 417 4.49 -27.31 -1.07
CA LEU A 417 5.33 -27.88 -2.13
C LEU A 417 6.83 -27.78 -1.79
N ILE A 418 7.24 -26.67 -1.18
CA ILE A 418 8.61 -26.52 -0.70
C ILE A 418 8.91 -27.52 0.43
N ILE A 419 7.98 -27.72 1.38
CA ILE A 419 8.13 -28.72 2.44
C ILE A 419 8.33 -30.11 1.85
N ASP A 420 7.46 -30.50 0.92
CA ASP A 420 7.52 -31.81 0.29
C ASP A 420 8.83 -31.98 -0.49
N PHE A 421 9.24 -30.96 -1.25
CA PHE A 421 10.53 -30.97 -1.95
C PHE A 421 11.71 -31.16 -0.99
N VAL A 422 11.75 -30.40 0.11
CA VAL A 422 12.82 -30.50 1.12
C VAL A 422 12.83 -31.88 1.78
N ARG A 423 11.64 -32.45 2.06
CA ARG A 423 11.51 -33.77 2.68
C ARG A 423 11.92 -34.90 1.72
N SER A 424 11.43 -34.88 0.48
CA SER A 424 11.79 -35.88 -0.53
C SER A 424 13.29 -35.88 -0.80
N TYR A 425 13.90 -34.69 -0.81
CA TYR A 425 15.35 -34.59 -0.95
C TYR A 425 16.11 -35.19 0.25
N ALA A 426 15.66 -34.92 1.48
CA ALA A 426 16.26 -35.51 2.68
C ALA A 426 16.17 -37.05 2.67
N GLN A 427 15.05 -37.61 2.21
CA GLN A 427 14.86 -39.06 2.07
C GLN A 427 15.77 -39.68 1.01
N LEU A 428 15.86 -39.06 -0.18
CA LEU A 428 16.80 -39.50 -1.23
C LEU A 428 18.25 -39.51 -0.74
N LYS A 429 18.62 -38.56 0.13
CA LYS A 429 19.95 -38.50 0.72
C LYS A 429 20.19 -39.63 1.71
N GLU A 430 19.21 -39.95 2.56
CA GLU A 430 19.29 -41.08 3.51
C GLU A 430 19.40 -42.43 2.78
N GLU A 431 18.71 -42.59 1.65
CA GLU A 431 18.75 -43.83 0.86
C GLU A 431 20.05 -44.01 0.06
N HIS A 432 20.66 -42.92 -0.43
CA HIS A 432 21.89 -42.99 -1.24
C HIS A 432 23.20 -42.90 -0.45
N TYR A 433 23.21 -42.38 0.79
CA TYR A 433 24.42 -42.23 1.61
C TYR A 433 24.30 -43.03 2.91
N THR A 434 24.53 -44.34 2.83
CA THR A 434 24.66 -45.25 4.00
C THR A 434 26.09 -45.34 4.55
N SER A 435 27.03 -44.53 4.06
CA SER A 435 28.36 -44.38 4.66
C SER A 435 28.51 -43.00 5.28
N SER A 436 28.89 -43.01 6.56
CA SER A 436 29.21 -41.90 7.45
C SER A 436 29.78 -40.65 6.78
N ASP A 437 29.29 -39.51 7.28
CA ASP A 437 29.71 -38.13 7.03
C ASP A 437 29.15 -37.52 5.74
N LEU A 438 27.94 -36.92 5.82
CA LEU A 438 27.57 -35.84 4.90
C LEU A 438 26.42 -34.98 5.44
N ASP A 439 26.72 -33.71 5.67
CA ASP A 439 25.87 -32.67 6.26
C ASP A 439 24.87 -32.11 5.23
N ILE A 440 23.66 -31.72 5.65
CA ILE A 440 22.61 -31.18 4.76
C ILE A 440 23.04 -29.82 4.14
N SER A 441 24.12 -29.24 4.65
CA SER A 441 24.71 -27.96 4.29
C SER A 441 25.28 -27.86 2.86
N ASP A 442 25.84 -28.93 2.29
CA ASP A 442 26.54 -28.86 0.99
C ASP A 442 25.60 -28.58 -0.20
N VAL A 443 24.35 -29.05 -0.13
CA VAL A 443 23.40 -28.97 -1.25
C VAL A 443 22.71 -27.61 -1.32
N PHE A 444 22.43 -26.99 -0.17
CA PHE A 444 21.88 -25.64 -0.17
C PHE A 444 22.97 -24.59 -0.33
N ASN A 445 24.26 -24.92 -0.14
CA ASN A 445 25.37 -24.04 -0.50
C ASN A 445 25.55 -23.95 -2.02
N SER A 446 25.32 -25.04 -2.79
CA SER A 446 25.48 -25.03 -4.25
C SER A 446 24.39 -24.27 -5.03
N THR A 447 23.20 -24.02 -4.44
CA THR A 447 22.11 -23.33 -5.17
C THR A 447 22.32 -21.82 -5.36
N ILE A 448 23.34 -21.22 -4.72
CA ILE A 448 23.74 -19.81 -4.90
C ILE A 448 25.17 -19.69 -5.44
N ASP A 449 25.94 -20.79 -5.46
CA ASP A 449 27.33 -20.81 -5.89
C ASP A 449 27.41 -21.12 -7.40
N PHE A 450 26.76 -20.28 -8.21
CA PHE A 450 26.75 -20.41 -9.68
C PHE A 450 28.16 -20.31 -10.29
N ASN A 451 29.14 -19.76 -9.55
CA ASN A 451 30.52 -19.61 -9.97
C ASN A 451 31.41 -20.82 -9.67
N SER A 452 31.11 -21.62 -8.64
CA SER A 452 31.88 -22.86 -8.38
C SER A 452 31.48 -23.97 -9.34
N LEU A 453 30.18 -24.10 -9.66
CA LEU A 453 29.69 -25.05 -10.66
C LEU A 453 30.22 -24.77 -12.07
N ILE A 454 30.39 -23.50 -12.45
CA ILE A 454 30.99 -23.12 -13.75
C ILE A 454 32.51 -23.39 -13.75
N ASN A 455 33.22 -23.14 -12.65
CA ASN A 455 34.65 -23.43 -12.58
C ASN A 455 34.94 -24.93 -12.57
N ASP A 456 34.10 -25.73 -11.91
CA ASP A 456 34.23 -27.19 -11.88
C ASP A 456 33.86 -27.81 -13.24
N GLU A 457 32.86 -27.29 -13.95
CA GLU A 457 32.57 -27.70 -15.34
C GLU A 457 33.67 -27.28 -16.32
N ILE A 458 34.28 -26.09 -16.14
CA ILE A 458 35.40 -25.64 -16.99
C ILE A 458 36.67 -26.47 -16.72
N GLN A 459 36.97 -26.82 -15.47
CA GLN A 459 38.08 -27.71 -15.15
C GLN A 459 37.85 -29.14 -15.67
N PHE A 460 36.62 -29.66 -15.54
CA PHE A 460 36.27 -30.99 -16.03
C PHE A 460 36.34 -31.09 -17.56
N VAL A 461 36.04 -29.99 -18.28
CA VAL A 461 36.21 -29.91 -19.74
C VAL A 461 37.70 -29.74 -20.13
N GLN A 462 38.51 -29.04 -19.33
CA GLN A 462 39.96 -28.92 -19.56
C GLN A 462 40.72 -30.23 -19.30
N GLU A 463 40.33 -31.02 -18.31
CA GLU A 463 40.93 -32.34 -18.03
C GLU A 463 40.56 -33.42 -19.07
N LYS A 464 39.50 -33.22 -19.85
CA LYS A 464 39.13 -34.12 -20.95
C LYS A 464 39.63 -33.68 -22.33
N LEU A 465 40.21 -32.48 -22.43
CA LEU A 465 40.75 -31.92 -23.67
C LEU A 465 42.29 -31.78 -23.68
N LEU A 466 42.94 -32.21 -22.60
CA LEU A 466 44.38 -32.53 -22.51
C LEU A 466 44.54 -34.05 -22.38
#